data_AF-A0A951C2X5-F1
#
_entry.id   AF-A0A951C2X5-F1
#
_cell.length_a   1.000
_cell.length_b   1.000
_cell.length_c   1.000
_cell.angle_alpha   90.00
_cell.angle_beta   90.00
_cell.angle_gamma   90.00
#
_symmetry.space_group_name_H-M   'P 1'
#
loop_
_entity.id
_entity.type
_entity.pdbx_description
1 polymer ?
#
loop_
_entity_poly.entity_id
_entity_poly.type
_entity_poly.pdbx_seq_one_letter_code
_entity_poly.pdbx_strand_id
1 'polypeptide(L)' 'MEARPALDQRILDATLRCIGRWGVAKTTLEDVAREAGCSRATVYRAVPGGKDGLIEAVA' A
#
# COMPACT_ATOMS: atom_id res chain seq x y z
N MET A 1 5.88 -14.75 -18.80
CA MET A 1 6.21 -14.07 -17.54
C MET A 1 5.15 -13.00 -17.36
N GLU A 2 4.07 -13.32 -16.65
CA GLU A 2 3.05 -12.32 -16.34
C GLU A 2 3.65 -11.34 -15.34
N ALA A 3 3.96 -10.13 -15.84
CA ALA A 3 4.30 -9.02 -14.97
C ALA A 3 3.05 -8.76 -14.12
N ARG A 4 3.08 -9.16 -12.85
CA ARG A 4 2.15 -8.62 -11.84
C ARG A 4 2.14 -7.11 -12.06
N PRO A 5 0.97 -6.46 -12.22
CA PRO A 5 0.95 -5.01 -12.37
C PRO A 5 1.77 -4.43 -11.23
N ALA A 6 2.87 -3.74 -11.57
CA ALA A 6 3.75 -3.17 -10.58
C ALA A 6 2.90 -2.19 -9.76
N LEU A 7 2.81 -2.43 -8.45
CA LEU A 7 2.12 -1.53 -7.55
C LEU A 7 2.71 -0.12 -7.74
N ASP A 8 1.86 0.90 -7.72
CA ASP A 8 2.33 2.27 -7.88
C ASP A 8 3.39 2.58 -6.82
N GLN A 9 4.56 3.05 -7.24
CA GLN A 9 5.70 3.30 -6.35
C GLN A 9 5.29 4.23 -5.20
N ARG A 10 4.37 5.18 -5.43
CA ARG A 10 3.89 6.11 -4.40
C ARG A 10 3.13 5.38 -3.28
N ILE A 11 2.40 4.32 -3.62
CA ILE A 11 1.68 3.47 -2.66
C ILE A 11 2.69 2.68 -1.83
N LEU A 12 3.73 2.12 -2.44
CA LEU A 12 4.80 1.39 -1.73
C LEU A 12 5.56 2.31 -0.76
N ASP A 13 5.96 3.49 -1.22
CA ASP A 13 6.67 4.49 -0.42
C ASP A 13 5.83 4.98 0.77
N ALA A 14 4.54 5.28 0.52
CA ALA A 14 3.60 5.66 1.55
C ALA A 14 3.41 4.56 2.60
N THR A 15 3.40 3.30 2.17
CA THR A 15 3.27 2.14 3.05
C THR A 15 4.45 2.00 3.98
N LEU A 16 5.67 2.09 3.45
CA LEU A 16 6.89 2.09 4.26
C LEU A 16 6.89 3.24 5.28
N ARG A 17 6.42 4.43 4.89
CA ARG A 17 6.27 5.57 5.81
C ARG A 17 5.25 5.32 6.91
N CYS A 18 4.07 4.79 6.60
CA CYS A 18 3.05 4.46 7.58
C CYS A 18 3.53 3.37 8.56
N ILE A 19 4.16 2.31 8.05
CA ILE A 19 4.73 1.24 8.86
C ILE A 19 5.84 1.78 9.76
N GLY A 20 6.76 2.59 9.22
CA GLY A 20 7.83 3.19 10.01
C GLY A 20 7.32 4.12 11.11
N ARG A 21 6.17 4.77 10.90
CA ARG A 21 5.58 5.71 11.86
C ARG A 21 4.76 5.03 12.96
N TRP A 22 3.97 4.01 12.63
CA TRP A 22 2.99 3.42 13.56
C TRP A 22 3.10 1.91 13.75
N GLY A 23 3.91 1.23 12.93
CA GLY A 23 4.00 -0.22 12.84
C GLY A 23 2.96 -0.83 11.90
N VAL A 24 3.23 -2.07 11.48
CA VAL A 24 2.36 -2.84 10.56
C VAL A 24 0.95 -2.97 11.12
N ALA A 25 0.79 -3.31 12.40
CA ALA A 25 -0.53 -3.54 13.01
C ALA A 25 -1.47 -2.33 12.88
N LYS A 26 -0.95 -1.11 13.03
CA LYS A 26 -1.75 0.13 12.99
C LYS A 26 -1.90 0.73 11.59
N THR A 27 -1.12 0.28 10.61
CA THR A 27 -1.21 0.80 9.24
C THR A 27 -2.47 0.28 8.55
N THR A 28 -3.26 1.17 7.95
CA THR A 28 -4.46 0.82 7.16
C THR A 28 -4.32 1.24 5.70
N LEU A 29 -5.15 0.69 4.82
CA LEU A 29 -5.22 1.08 3.40
C LEU A 29 -5.62 2.55 3.23
N GLU A 30 -6.41 3.11 4.17
CA GLU A 30 -6.81 4.51 4.13
C GLU A 30 -5.66 5.43 4.47
N ASP A 31 -4.84 5.07 5.47
CA ASP A 31 -3.66 5.85 5.82
C ASP A 31 -2.66 5.87 4.66
N VAL A 32 -2.45 4.71 4.02
CA VAL A 32 -1.60 4.60 2.83
C VAL A 32 -2.15 5.43 1.68
N ALA A 33 -3.46 5.40 1.42
CA ALA A 33 -4.07 6.22 0.38
C ALA A 33 -3.86 7.71 0.63
N ARG A 34 -4.05 8.14 1.89
CA ARG A 34 -3.85 9.53 2.31
C ARG A 34 -2.38 9.96 2.17
N GLU A 35 -1.45 9.13 2.62
CA GLU A 35 -0.01 9.38 2.54
C GLU A 35 0.51 9.35 1.08
N ALA A 36 -0.05 8.48 0.23
CA ALA A 36 0.26 8.40 -1.19
C ALA A 36 -0.40 9.52 -2.02
N GLY A 37 -1.30 10.31 -1.42
CA GLY A 37 -2.04 11.37 -2.11
C GLY A 37 -3.01 10.85 -3.18
N CYS A 38 -3.57 9.66 -3.00
CA CYS A 38 -4.52 9.06 -3.94
C CYS A 38 -5.85 8.68 -3.28
N SER A 39 -6.86 8.41 -4.10
CA SER A 39 -8.16 7.97 -3.58
C SER A 39 -8.07 6.54 -3.05
N ARG A 40 -8.85 6.23 -2.00
CA ARG A 40 -8.98 4.86 -1.47
C ARG A 40 -9.26 3.83 -2.56
N ALA A 41 -10.18 4.14 -3.48
CA ALA A 41 -10.52 3.27 -4.59
C ALA A 41 -9.32 2.90 -5.49
N THR A 42 -8.33 3.80 -5.62
CA THR A 42 -7.10 3.51 -6.35
C THR A 42 -6.26 2.48 -5.62
N VAL A 43 -6.08 2.63 -4.30
CA VAL A 43 -5.35 1.66 -3.47
C VAL A 43 -6.06 0.30 -3.47
N TYR A 44 -7.38 0.27 -3.25
CA TYR A 44 -8.13 -1.00 -3.26
C TYR A 44 -8.07 -1.74 -4.60
N ARG A 45 -7.96 -1.03 -5.74
CA ARG A 45 -7.76 -1.66 -7.05
C ARG A 45 -6.32 -2.10 -7.28
N ALA A 46 -5.35 -1.32 -6.78
CA ALA A 46 -3.93 -1.61 -6.95
C ALA A 46 -3.48 -2.80 -6.09
N VAL A 47 -4.15 -3.05 -4.96
CA VAL A 47 -3.72 -4.05 -3.98
C VAL A 47 -4.78 -5.15 -3.82
N PRO A 48 -4.85 -6.10 -4.75
CA PRO A 48 -5.65 -7.32 -4.57
C PRO A 48 -5.11 -8.08 -3.35
N GLY A 49 -5.99 -8.39 -2.39
CA GLY A 49 -5.60 -8.95 -1.08
C GLY A 49 -5.54 -7.94 0.06
N GLY A 50 -5.77 -6.64 -0.22
CA GLY A 50 -5.89 -5.63 0.81
C GLY A 50 -4.59 -5.36 1.54
N LYS A 51 -4.64 -5.25 2.88
CA LYS A 51 -3.46 -4.86 3.68
C LYS A 51 -2.32 -5.88 3.57
N ASP A 52 -2.63 -7.18 3.62
CA ASP A 52 -1.60 -8.24 3.54
C ASP A 52 -0.83 -8.19 2.23
N GLY A 53 -1.53 -8.04 1.09
CA GLY A 53 -0.88 -7.88 -0.22
C GLY A 53 0.01 -6.64 -0.30
N LEU A 54 -0.28 -5.63 0.52
CA LEU A 54 0.52 -4.42 0.65
C LEU A 54 1.78 -4.64 1.47
N ILE A 55 1.69 -5.43 2.54
CA ILE A 55 2.83 -5.84 3.36
C ILE A 55 3.76 -6.75 2.56
N GLU A 56 3.21 -7.73 1.83
CA GLU A 56 3.99 -8.60 0.95
C GLU A 56 4.71 -7.84 -0.16
N ALA A 57 4.16 -6.72 -0.62
CA ALA A 57 4.78 -5.90 -1.66
C ALA A 57 5.97 -5.05 -1.16
N VAL A 58 6.12 -4.87 0.16
CA VAL A 58 7.20 -4.07 0.78
C VAL A 58 8.11 -4.90 1.69
N ALA A 59 7.86 -6.20 1.83
CA ALA A 59 8.69 -7.16 2.54
C ALA A 59 9.83 -7.68 1.65
#